data_AF-A0A1P9WUP6-F1
#
_entry.id   AF-A0A1P9WUP6-F1
#
_cell.length_a   1.000
_cell.length_b   1.000
_cell.length_c   1.000
_cell.angle_alpha   90.00
_cell.angle_beta   90.00
_cell.angle_gamma   90.00
#
_symmetry.space_group_name_H-M   'P 1'
#
loop_
_entity.id
_entity.type
_entity.pdbx_description
1 polymer ?
#
loop_
_entity_poly.entity_id
_entity_poly.type
_entity_poly.pdbx_seq_one_letter_code
_entity_poly.pdbx_strand_id
1 'polypeptide(L)'
;MSFDRIAFFYDGLAWLVFGNWLQRAQLTHLHQLAARADAQPPIVLLLGGGTGWLLKPLLALLPNSRVVYLEASAQMLARSSERMARQGLAGTVEFRLGDETNLYPGEQFDMIFTPFVLDLFTNQALENQLIPRLQAALKPDGLWFVTDFVHTTVWWQRALLWLMIAFFRATAGIGIGQLADWQQCLAEAGLMRIKEQRHVGGMVSAEVWRG
;
A
#
# COMPACT_ATOMS: atom_id res chain seq x y z
N MET A 1 -0.88 -17.93 1.35
CA MET A 1 0.57 -18.22 1.53
C MET A 1 0.97 -17.74 2.93
N SER A 2 1.89 -18.41 3.63
CA SER A 2 2.26 -18.01 5.01
C SER A 2 3.22 -16.82 4.98
N PHE A 3 2.65 -15.61 5.00
CA PHE A 3 3.38 -14.34 5.16
C PHE A 3 3.91 -14.11 6.60
N ASP A 4 3.60 -15.03 7.53
CA ASP A 4 3.77 -14.83 8.99
C ASP A 4 5.22 -14.80 9.49
N ARG A 5 6.19 -15.35 8.75
CA ARG A 5 7.61 -15.36 9.18
C ARG A 5 8.45 -14.20 8.63
N ILE A 6 8.00 -13.55 7.56
CA ILE A 6 8.79 -12.54 6.82
C ILE A 6 8.61 -11.14 7.40
N ALA A 7 7.40 -10.82 7.87
CA ALA A 7 7.02 -9.53 8.42
C ALA A 7 7.92 -9.01 9.55
N PHE A 8 8.37 -9.90 10.46
CA PHE A 8 9.12 -9.49 11.65
C PHE A 8 10.52 -8.96 11.34
N PHE A 9 11.21 -9.59 10.38
CA PHE A 9 12.57 -9.22 10.01
C PHE A 9 12.59 -8.06 8.98
N TYR A 10 11.52 -7.92 8.19
CA TYR A 10 11.39 -6.92 7.14
C TYR A 10 11.32 -5.48 7.67
N ASP A 11 10.46 -5.18 8.67
CA ASP A 11 10.32 -3.82 9.20
C ASP A 11 11.66 -3.27 9.73
N GLY A 12 12.48 -4.12 10.36
CA GLY A 12 13.81 -3.74 10.87
C GLY A 12 14.84 -3.54 9.75
N LEU A 13 14.85 -4.41 8.73
CA LEU A 13 15.79 -4.32 7.61
C LEU A 13 15.44 -3.15 6.67
N ALA A 14 14.16 -2.97 6.34
CA ALA A 14 13.66 -1.86 5.54
C ALA A 14 13.91 -0.52 6.26
N TRP A 15 13.73 -0.46 7.58
CA TRP A 15 14.11 0.72 8.37
C TRP A 15 15.63 0.94 8.41
N LEU A 16 16.44 -0.11 8.47
CA LEU A 16 17.91 0.03 8.44
C LEU A 16 18.41 0.56 7.09
N VAL A 17 17.80 0.14 5.98
CA VAL A 17 18.20 0.53 4.62
C VAL A 17 17.59 1.87 4.21
N PHE A 18 16.33 2.13 4.55
CA PHE A 18 15.57 3.29 4.06
C PHE A 18 15.16 4.27 5.16
N GLY A 19 15.45 3.97 6.43
CA GLY A 19 15.08 4.82 7.56
C GLY A 19 13.60 5.18 7.57
N ASN A 20 13.32 6.46 7.81
CA ASN A 20 11.96 7.01 7.77
C ASN A 20 11.55 7.49 6.36
N TRP A 21 12.37 7.25 5.33
CA TRP A 21 12.08 7.77 3.98
C TRP A 21 10.86 7.10 3.34
N LEU A 22 10.68 5.79 3.55
CA LEU A 22 9.49 5.08 3.07
C LEU A 22 8.22 5.57 3.76
N GLN A 23 8.32 5.89 5.04
CA GLN A 23 7.22 6.47 5.80
C GLN A 23 6.86 7.86 5.25
N ARG A 24 7.87 8.71 5.00
CA ARG A 24 7.66 10.03 4.39
C ARG A 24 7.01 9.93 3.01
N ALA A 25 7.42 8.98 2.18
CA ALA A 25 6.84 8.76 0.86
C ALA A 25 5.32 8.51 0.94
N GLN A 26 4.88 7.65 1.88
CA GLN A 26 3.46 7.33 2.10
C GLN A 26 2.63 8.54 2.56
N LEU A 27 3.24 9.57 3.17
CA LEU A 27 2.52 10.77 3.63
C LEU A 27 2.30 11.82 2.53
N THR A 28 3.05 11.73 1.43
CA THR A 28 3.24 12.82 0.46
C THR A 28 1.94 13.38 -0.11
N HIS A 29 0.96 12.52 -0.37
CA HIS A 29 -0.32 12.90 -0.96
C HIS A 29 -1.49 12.90 0.03
N LEU A 30 -1.25 12.59 1.31
CA LEU A 30 -2.33 12.55 2.30
C LEU A 30 -3.00 13.90 2.53
N HIS A 31 -2.30 15.03 2.31
CA HIS A 31 -2.91 16.35 2.41
C HIS A 31 -4.11 16.56 1.47
N GLN A 32 -4.18 15.79 0.37
CA GLN A 32 -5.30 15.85 -0.58
C GLN A 32 -6.59 15.29 0.00
N LEU A 33 -6.49 14.45 1.04
CA LEU A 33 -7.64 13.88 1.74
C LEU A 33 -8.48 14.97 2.41
N ALA A 34 -7.83 16.03 2.90
CA ALA A 34 -8.51 17.13 3.58
C ALA A 34 -9.53 17.85 2.67
N ALA A 35 -9.25 17.96 1.36
CA ALA A 35 -10.14 18.62 0.41
C ALA A 35 -11.41 17.82 0.08
N ARG A 36 -11.49 16.54 0.46
CA ARG A 36 -12.66 15.67 0.24
C ARG A 36 -13.44 15.36 1.52
N ALA A 37 -12.98 15.82 2.67
CA ALA A 37 -13.60 15.56 3.97
C ALA A 37 -14.93 16.32 4.18
N ASP A 38 -15.25 17.30 3.34
CA ASP A 38 -16.36 18.25 3.56
C ASP A 38 -17.74 17.75 3.11
N ALA A 39 -17.84 16.67 2.31
CA ALA A 39 -19.12 16.21 1.78
C ALA A 39 -19.76 15.09 2.62
N GLN A 40 -19.03 13.99 2.82
CA GLN A 40 -19.45 12.79 3.57
C GLN A 40 -18.19 12.08 4.10
N PRO A 41 -18.27 11.33 5.21
CA PRO A 41 -17.12 10.58 5.71
C PRO A 41 -16.70 9.50 4.70
N PRO A 42 -15.46 9.53 4.19
CA PRO A 42 -15.03 8.59 3.15
C PRO A 42 -14.87 7.18 3.72
N ILE A 43 -15.14 6.18 2.87
CA ILE A 43 -14.80 4.78 3.13
C ILE A 43 -13.45 4.51 2.50
N VAL A 44 -12.48 4.12 3.33
CA VAL A 44 -11.08 3.95 2.96
C VAL A 44 -10.69 2.48 3.08
N LEU A 45 -10.11 1.91 2.02
CA LEU A 45 -9.39 0.65 2.07
C LEU A 45 -7.89 0.91 2.23
N LEU A 46 -7.27 0.29 3.21
CA LEU A 46 -5.82 0.20 3.32
C LEU A 46 -5.44 -1.28 3.18
N LEU A 47 -4.95 -1.64 1.99
CA LEU A 47 -4.47 -2.98 1.66
C LEU A 47 -2.96 -3.05 1.88
N GLY A 48 -2.50 -3.93 2.77
CA GLY A 48 -1.08 -4.16 3.02
C GLY A 48 -0.38 -3.01 3.72
N GLY A 49 -0.76 -2.70 4.96
CA GLY A 49 -0.17 -1.61 5.76
C GLY A 49 0.89 -2.03 6.77
N GLY A 50 1.21 -3.32 6.83
CA GLY A 50 2.17 -3.89 7.77
C GLY A 50 1.75 -3.72 9.22
N THR A 51 2.60 -3.08 10.03
CA THR A 51 2.29 -2.83 11.45
C THR A 51 1.32 -1.66 11.67
N GLY A 52 0.69 -1.12 10.61
CA GLY A 52 -0.38 -0.12 10.70
C GLY A 52 0.08 1.28 11.09
N TRP A 53 1.34 1.65 10.80
CA TRP A 53 1.86 2.98 11.16
C TRP A 53 1.10 4.12 10.44
N LEU A 54 0.67 3.87 9.19
CA LEU A 54 -0.05 4.83 8.33
C LEU A 54 -1.47 5.12 8.82
N LEU A 55 -2.05 4.24 9.65
CA LEU A 55 -3.40 4.42 10.20
C LEU A 55 -3.52 5.70 11.03
N LYS A 56 -2.53 5.99 11.88
CA LYS A 56 -2.55 7.18 12.74
C LYS A 56 -2.59 8.50 11.94
N PRO A 57 -1.64 8.78 11.02
CA PRO A 57 -1.70 10.00 10.23
C PRO A 57 -2.93 10.05 9.31
N LEU A 58 -3.40 8.91 8.82
CA LEU A 58 -4.63 8.84 8.02
C LEU A 58 -5.86 9.24 8.83
N LEU A 59 -6.05 8.67 10.01
CA LEU A 59 -7.16 9.00 10.92
C LEU A 59 -7.06 10.43 11.46
N ALA A 60 -5.84 10.97 11.63
CA ALA A 60 -5.68 12.37 12.02
C ALA A 60 -6.19 13.35 10.95
N LEU A 61 -6.12 12.97 9.67
CA LEU A 61 -6.61 13.78 8.54
C LEU A 61 -8.07 13.48 8.20
N LEU A 62 -8.53 12.25 8.45
CA LEU A 62 -9.88 11.78 8.16
C LEU A 62 -10.53 11.18 9.42
N PRO A 63 -10.79 11.98 10.47
CA PRO A 63 -11.20 11.46 11.79
C PRO A 63 -12.54 10.73 11.78
N ASN A 64 -13.42 11.05 10.83
CA ASN A 64 -14.75 10.44 10.70
C ASN A 64 -14.81 9.31 9.66
N SER A 65 -13.69 9.00 8.98
CA SER A 65 -13.67 7.99 7.93
C SER A 65 -13.93 6.58 8.47
N ARG A 66 -14.54 5.73 7.63
CA ARG A 66 -14.57 4.29 7.87
C ARG A 66 -13.35 3.66 7.22
N VAL A 67 -12.41 3.18 8.02
CA VAL A 67 -11.19 2.53 7.52
C VAL A 67 -11.32 1.02 7.60
N VAL A 68 -11.23 0.35 6.45
CA VAL A 68 -11.04 -1.10 6.35
C VAL A 68 -9.55 -1.37 6.13
N TYR A 69 -8.94 -2.08 7.07
CA TYR A 69 -7.53 -2.45 7.04
C TYR A 69 -7.41 -3.94 6.73
N LEU A 70 -6.91 -4.26 5.53
CA LEU A 70 -6.78 -5.62 5.03
C LEU A 70 -5.31 -6.01 4.96
N GLU A 71 -4.91 -6.99 5.75
CA GLU A 71 -3.51 -7.41 5.91
C GLU A 71 -3.39 -8.92 5.89
N ALA A 72 -2.45 -9.45 5.11
CA ALA A 72 -2.29 -10.88 4.86
C ALA A 72 -1.58 -11.61 6.01
N SER A 73 -0.81 -10.89 6.84
CA SER A 73 -0.16 -11.49 8.02
C SER A 73 -0.98 -11.30 9.30
N ALA A 74 -1.31 -12.42 9.96
CA ALA A 74 -2.00 -12.40 11.25
C ALA A 74 -1.17 -11.70 12.34
N GLN A 75 0.16 -11.87 12.30
CA GLN A 75 1.06 -11.21 13.24
C GLN A 75 1.06 -9.68 13.05
N MET A 76 1.14 -9.20 11.80
CA MET A 76 1.11 -7.76 11.51
C MET A 76 -0.24 -7.16 11.85
N LEU A 77 -1.32 -7.87 11.53
CA LEU A 77 -2.68 -7.47 11.87
C LEU A 77 -2.83 -7.30 13.40
N ALA A 78 -2.40 -8.27 14.19
CA ALA A 78 -2.43 -8.17 15.65
C ALA A 78 -1.64 -6.95 16.18
N ARG A 79 -0.44 -6.71 15.64
CA ARG A 79 0.39 -5.54 16.01
C ARG A 79 -0.24 -4.22 15.62
N SER A 80 -0.85 -4.14 14.45
CA SER A 80 -1.52 -2.93 13.97
C SER A 80 -2.73 -2.58 14.84
N SER A 81 -3.52 -3.58 15.24
CA SER A 81 -4.63 -3.42 16.17
C SER A 81 -4.15 -3.00 17.56
N GLU A 82 -3.13 -3.66 18.11
CA GLU A 82 -2.54 -3.28 19.40
C GLU A 82 -1.97 -1.85 19.38
N ARG A 83 -1.33 -1.45 18.28
CA ARG A 83 -0.83 -0.08 18.09
C ARG A 83 -1.97 0.93 18.13
N MET A 84 -3.09 0.68 17.46
CA MET A 84 -4.25 1.58 17.51
C MET A 84 -4.84 1.66 18.92
N ALA A 85 -4.94 0.53 19.63
CA ALA A 85 -5.41 0.51 21.02
C ALA A 85 -4.52 1.35 21.95
N ARG A 86 -3.19 1.20 21.87
CA ARG A 86 -2.23 1.99 22.64
C ARG A 86 -2.27 3.49 22.31
N GLN A 87 -2.78 3.86 21.14
CA GLN A 87 -2.94 5.25 20.71
C GLN A 87 -4.32 5.83 21.04
N GLY A 88 -5.18 5.08 21.75
CA GLY A 88 -6.54 5.52 22.06
C GLY A 88 -7.50 5.52 20.86
N LEU A 89 -7.14 4.82 19.78
CA LEU A 89 -7.89 4.71 18.53
C LEU A 89 -8.50 3.31 18.38
N ALA A 90 -8.78 2.63 19.49
CA ALA A 90 -9.45 1.33 19.43
C ALA A 90 -10.85 1.49 18.82
N GLY A 91 -11.20 0.59 17.88
CA GLY A 91 -12.53 0.58 17.25
C GLY A 91 -12.73 1.58 16.10
N THR A 92 -11.75 2.41 15.76
CA THR A 92 -11.83 3.33 14.61
C THR A 92 -11.50 2.67 13.27
N VAL A 93 -10.92 1.47 13.31
CA VAL A 93 -10.45 0.71 12.14
C VAL A 93 -11.05 -0.69 12.17
N GLU A 94 -11.58 -1.14 11.03
CA GLU A 94 -12.03 -2.50 10.80
C GLU A 94 -10.85 -3.34 10.31
N PHE A 95 -10.29 -4.17 11.19
CA PHE A 95 -9.16 -5.05 10.88
C PHE A 95 -9.63 -6.37 10.28
N ARG A 96 -9.10 -6.74 9.10
CA ARG A 96 -9.41 -7.99 8.40
C ARG A 96 -8.12 -8.73 8.01
N LEU A 97 -8.09 -10.03 8.29
CA LEU A 97 -7.02 -10.91 7.84
C LEU A 97 -7.32 -11.34 6.40
N GLY A 98 -6.43 -11.00 5.46
CA GLY A 98 -6.59 -11.38 4.06
C GLY A 98 -5.83 -10.49 3.08
N ASP A 99 -5.99 -10.79 1.81
CA ASP A 99 -5.51 -10.01 0.67
C ASP A 99 -6.70 -9.52 -0.17
N GLU A 100 -6.47 -9.01 -1.38
CA GLU A 100 -7.53 -8.47 -2.22
C GLU A 100 -8.58 -9.51 -2.62
N THR A 101 -8.30 -10.82 -2.49
CA THR A 101 -9.28 -11.90 -2.69
C THR A 101 -10.36 -11.92 -1.60
N ASN A 102 -10.08 -11.32 -0.44
CA ASN A 102 -10.96 -11.33 0.73
C ASN A 102 -11.87 -10.10 0.83
N LEU A 103 -11.87 -9.22 -0.18
CA LEU A 103 -12.86 -8.15 -0.30
C LEU A 103 -14.27 -8.75 -0.44
N TYR A 104 -15.24 -8.18 0.28
CA TYR A 104 -16.61 -8.67 0.18
C TYR A 104 -17.26 -8.20 -1.13
N PRO A 105 -18.14 -9.02 -1.74
CA PRO A 105 -18.88 -8.61 -2.92
C PRO A 105 -19.67 -7.31 -2.68
N GLY A 106 -19.52 -6.33 -3.56
CA GLY A 106 -20.25 -5.07 -3.51
C GLY A 106 -19.64 -4.00 -2.59
N GLU A 107 -18.49 -4.27 -1.95
CA GLU A 107 -17.76 -3.22 -1.25
C GLU A 107 -17.28 -2.14 -2.21
N GLN A 108 -17.42 -0.89 -1.79
CA GLN A 108 -17.05 0.28 -2.57
C GLN A 108 -16.35 1.31 -1.69
N PHE A 109 -15.16 1.70 -2.12
CA PHE A 109 -14.26 2.60 -1.39
C PHE A 109 -14.12 3.92 -2.15
N ASP A 110 -14.17 5.02 -1.41
CA ASP A 110 -13.84 6.35 -1.94
C ASP A 110 -12.33 6.48 -2.18
N MET A 111 -11.54 5.73 -1.40
CA MET A 111 -10.09 5.76 -1.43
C MET A 111 -9.50 4.38 -1.17
N ILE A 112 -8.51 3.99 -1.97
CA ILE A 112 -7.72 2.77 -1.79
C ILE A 112 -6.25 3.16 -1.57
N PHE A 113 -5.61 2.55 -0.58
CA PHE A 113 -4.19 2.71 -0.29
C PHE A 113 -3.47 1.37 -0.43
N THR A 114 -2.39 1.36 -1.20
CA THR A 114 -1.53 0.18 -1.40
C THR A 114 -0.06 0.57 -1.21
N PRO A 115 0.41 0.73 0.04
CA PRO A 115 1.81 1.09 0.32
C PRO A 115 2.71 -0.15 0.26
N PHE A 116 3.59 -0.22 -0.75
CA PHE A 116 4.54 -1.32 -0.98
C PHE A 116 3.86 -2.68 -1.13
N VAL A 117 2.90 -2.72 -2.03
CA VAL A 117 2.08 -3.92 -2.31
C VAL A 117 2.23 -4.33 -3.77
N LEU A 118 2.22 -3.38 -4.71
CA LEU A 118 2.19 -3.68 -6.14
C LEU A 118 3.54 -4.22 -6.62
N ASP A 119 4.64 -3.81 -5.99
CA ASP A 119 5.98 -4.38 -6.22
C ASP A 119 6.11 -5.85 -5.82
N LEU A 120 5.14 -6.38 -5.05
CA LEU A 120 5.05 -7.79 -4.64
C LEU A 120 4.34 -8.69 -5.68
N PHE A 121 3.96 -8.14 -6.83
CA PHE A 121 3.30 -8.89 -7.90
C PHE A 121 4.10 -8.84 -9.21
N THR A 122 3.83 -9.77 -10.11
CA THR A 122 4.25 -9.69 -11.51
C THR A 122 3.26 -8.83 -12.29
N ASN A 123 3.66 -8.26 -13.44
CA ASN A 123 2.72 -7.53 -14.33
C ASN A 123 1.47 -8.35 -14.62
N GLN A 124 1.64 -9.64 -14.94
CA GLN A 124 0.52 -10.55 -15.21
C GLN A 124 -0.42 -10.69 -14.00
N ALA A 125 0.11 -10.78 -12.78
CA ALA A 125 -0.73 -10.89 -11.58
C ALA A 125 -1.42 -9.56 -11.24
N LEU A 126 -0.75 -8.42 -11.47
CA LEU A 126 -1.36 -7.10 -11.35
C LEU A 126 -2.54 -6.94 -12.30
N GLU A 127 -2.30 -7.16 -13.59
CA GLU A 127 -3.29 -6.96 -14.66
C GLU A 127 -4.48 -7.91 -14.55
N ASN A 128 -4.25 -9.18 -14.21
CA ASN A 128 -5.30 -10.20 -14.25
C ASN A 128 -6.00 -10.44 -12.91
N GLN A 129 -5.45 -9.96 -11.79
CA GLN A 129 -5.96 -10.30 -10.46
C GLN A 129 -6.12 -9.07 -9.57
N LEU A 130 -5.02 -8.37 -9.26
CA LEU A 130 -5.04 -7.31 -8.25
C LEU A 130 -5.82 -6.08 -8.74
N ILE A 131 -5.42 -5.53 -9.89
CA ILE A 131 -5.99 -4.28 -10.41
C ILE A 131 -7.48 -4.41 -10.71
N PRO A 132 -7.98 -5.45 -11.41
CA PRO A 132 -9.41 -5.58 -11.67
C PRO A 132 -10.25 -5.65 -10.40
N ARG A 133 -9.77 -6.32 -9.35
CA ARG A 133 -10.47 -6.42 -8.06
C ARG A 133 -10.52 -5.08 -7.34
N LEU A 134 -9.40 -4.38 -7.27
CA LEU A 134 -9.33 -3.08 -6.60
C LEU A 134 -10.08 -2.00 -7.38
N GLN A 135 -10.06 -2.03 -8.70
CA GLN A 135 -10.90 -1.15 -9.53
C GLN A 135 -12.39 -1.42 -9.33
N ALA A 136 -12.81 -2.69 -9.29
CA ALA A 136 -14.22 -3.03 -9.04
C ALA A 136 -14.70 -2.59 -7.64
N ALA A 137 -13.78 -2.50 -6.68
CA ALA A 137 -14.04 -1.98 -5.35
C ALA A 137 -13.85 -0.46 -5.22
N LEU A 138 -13.33 0.22 -6.25
CA LEU A 138 -13.13 1.66 -6.26
C LEU A 138 -14.41 2.34 -6.79
N LYS A 139 -14.94 3.31 -6.05
CA LYS A 139 -16.07 4.11 -6.52
C LYS A 139 -15.70 4.92 -7.76
N PRO A 140 -16.69 5.33 -8.59
CA PRO A 140 -16.46 6.35 -9.62
C PRO A 140 -15.82 7.61 -9.01
N ASP A 141 -14.83 8.19 -9.68
CA ASP A 141 -14.02 9.31 -9.19
C ASP A 141 -13.26 9.04 -7.86
N GLY A 142 -13.19 7.77 -7.45
CA GLY A 142 -12.42 7.29 -6.32
C GLY A 142 -10.93 7.46 -6.55
N LEU A 143 -10.17 7.58 -5.46
CA LEU A 143 -8.73 7.80 -5.51
C LEU A 143 -7.96 6.56 -5.06
N TRP A 144 -6.99 6.15 -5.87
CA TRP A 144 -6.05 5.10 -5.50
C TRP A 144 -4.68 5.71 -5.22
N PHE A 145 -4.29 5.67 -3.95
CA PHE A 145 -2.99 6.10 -3.46
C PHE A 145 -2.02 4.93 -3.47
N VAL A 146 -0.97 5.07 -4.29
CA VAL A 146 0.09 4.06 -4.44
C VAL A 146 1.37 4.66 -3.90
N THR A 147 2.11 3.91 -3.08
CA THR A 147 3.48 4.27 -2.74
C THR A 147 4.31 3.02 -2.90
N ASP A 148 5.16 2.99 -3.92
CA ASP A 148 5.84 1.74 -4.24
C ASP A 148 7.20 1.93 -4.90
N PHE A 149 8.00 0.87 -4.94
CA PHE A 149 9.27 0.84 -5.63
C PHE A 149 9.06 0.87 -7.14
N VAL A 150 10.00 1.51 -7.83
CA VAL A 150 9.96 1.72 -9.28
C VAL A 150 11.32 1.44 -9.89
N HIS A 151 11.32 1.16 -11.19
CA HIS A 151 12.57 1.04 -11.93
C HIS A 151 13.38 2.33 -11.87
N THR A 152 14.68 2.18 -11.66
CA THR A 152 15.63 3.29 -11.58
C THR A 152 16.78 3.06 -12.55
N THR A 153 17.27 4.13 -13.15
CA THR A 153 18.44 4.12 -14.03
C THR A 153 19.76 4.17 -13.25
N VAL A 154 19.72 4.46 -11.94
CA VAL A 154 20.90 4.63 -11.09
C VAL A 154 21.45 3.26 -10.66
N TRP A 155 22.70 2.97 -11.01
CA TRP A 155 23.30 1.63 -10.87
C TRP A 155 23.34 1.10 -9.43
N TRP A 156 23.66 1.94 -8.44
CA TRP A 156 23.72 1.49 -7.03
C TRP A 156 22.33 1.22 -6.46
N GLN A 157 21.32 1.97 -6.92
CA GLN A 157 19.92 1.72 -6.55
C GLN A 157 19.43 0.42 -7.19
N ARG A 158 19.81 0.15 -8.45
CA ARG A 158 19.53 -1.14 -9.10
C ARG A 158 20.14 -2.31 -8.35
N ALA A 159 21.40 -2.18 -7.89
CA ALA A 159 22.05 -3.20 -7.07
C ALA A 159 21.33 -3.42 -5.74
N LEU A 160 20.89 -2.34 -5.08
CA LEU A 160 20.13 -2.40 -3.84
C LEU A 160 18.76 -3.08 -4.03
N LEU A 161 18.01 -2.69 -5.07
CA LEU A 161 16.72 -3.30 -5.42
C LEU A 161 16.90 -4.79 -5.75
N TRP A 162 17.94 -5.13 -6.52
CA TRP A 162 18.22 -6.53 -6.85
C TRP A 162 18.52 -7.34 -5.60
N LEU A 163 19.32 -6.81 -4.66
CA LEU A 163 19.60 -7.46 -3.39
C LEU A 163 18.32 -7.67 -2.57
N MET A 164 17.44 -6.66 -2.54
CA MET A 164 16.16 -6.71 -1.85
C MET A 164 15.23 -7.77 -2.46
N ILE A 165 15.09 -7.80 -3.79
CA ILE A 165 14.31 -8.81 -4.51
C ILE A 165 14.90 -10.20 -4.31
N ALA A 166 16.22 -10.37 -4.40
CA ALA A 166 16.89 -11.65 -4.17
C ALA A 166 16.64 -12.17 -2.75
N PHE A 167 16.69 -11.27 -1.75
CA PHE A 167 16.34 -11.58 -0.37
C PHE A 167 14.87 -12.02 -0.23
N PHE A 168 13.93 -11.31 -0.87
CA PHE A 168 12.51 -11.68 -0.86
C PHE A 168 12.26 -13.02 -1.54
N ARG A 169 12.92 -13.31 -2.66
CA ARG A 169 12.83 -14.62 -3.31
C ARG A 169 13.29 -15.74 -2.39
N ALA A 170 14.42 -15.54 -1.71
CA ALA A 170 15.01 -16.54 -0.83
C ALA A 170 14.21 -16.77 0.46
N THR A 171 13.62 -15.71 1.03
CA THR A 171 12.96 -15.77 2.35
C THR A 171 11.44 -15.88 2.29
N ALA A 172 10.82 -15.28 1.28
CA ALA A 172 9.38 -15.17 1.15
C ALA A 172 8.77 -16.07 0.08
N GLY A 173 9.60 -16.76 -0.72
CA GLY A 173 9.13 -17.57 -1.85
C GLY A 173 8.38 -16.76 -2.90
N ILE A 174 8.54 -15.43 -2.87
CA ILE A 174 7.90 -14.51 -3.81
C ILE A 174 8.53 -14.76 -5.18
N GLY A 175 7.70 -15.15 -6.16
CA GLY A 175 8.13 -15.55 -7.51
C GLY A 175 8.59 -14.41 -8.42
N ILE A 176 8.89 -13.24 -7.86
CA ILE A 176 9.19 -12.03 -8.63
C ILE A 176 10.65 -12.05 -9.06
N GLY A 177 10.90 -12.05 -10.37
CA GLY A 177 12.23 -11.92 -10.94
C GLY A 177 12.71 -10.48 -11.10
N GLN A 178 11.77 -9.53 -11.18
CA GLN A 178 12.00 -8.11 -11.43
C GLN A 178 10.79 -7.30 -10.95
N LEU A 179 10.98 -6.03 -10.59
CA LEU A 179 9.87 -5.14 -10.26
C LEU A 179 8.86 -5.08 -11.41
N ALA A 180 7.58 -5.16 -11.07
CA ALA A 180 6.51 -4.91 -12.02
C ALA A 180 6.51 -3.44 -12.46
N ASP A 181 6.10 -3.19 -13.71
CA ASP A 181 5.75 -1.85 -14.16
C ASP A 181 4.31 -1.56 -13.79
N TRP A 182 4.06 -1.45 -12.48
CA TRP A 182 2.73 -1.21 -11.96
C TRP A 182 2.14 0.12 -12.46
N GLN A 183 2.98 1.09 -12.83
CA GLN A 183 2.54 2.36 -13.41
C GLN A 183 1.88 2.11 -14.77
N GLN A 184 2.52 1.30 -15.62
CA GLN A 184 1.96 0.88 -16.89
C GLN A 184 0.68 0.06 -16.69
N CYS A 185 0.67 -0.93 -15.79
CA CYS A 185 -0.50 -1.77 -15.56
C CYS A 185 -1.74 -0.95 -15.10
N LEU A 186 -1.56 0.06 -14.24
CA LEU A 186 -2.65 0.95 -13.82
C LEU A 186 -3.16 1.81 -14.98
N ALA A 187 -2.27 2.33 -15.81
CA ALA A 187 -2.64 3.14 -16.97
C ALA A 187 -3.40 2.32 -18.03
N GLU A 188 -2.96 1.09 -18.30
CA GLU A 188 -3.63 0.18 -19.24
C GLU A 188 -5.00 -0.28 -18.74
N ALA A 189 -5.18 -0.35 -17.42
CA ALA A 189 -6.48 -0.57 -16.80
C ALA A 189 -7.40 0.66 -16.84
N GLY A 190 -6.96 1.78 -17.43
CA GLY A 190 -7.77 2.98 -17.63
C GLY A 190 -7.76 3.97 -16.47
N LEU A 191 -6.95 3.74 -15.43
CA LEU A 191 -6.79 4.74 -14.36
C LEU A 191 -5.97 5.93 -14.84
N MET A 192 -6.36 7.12 -14.41
CA MET A 192 -5.65 8.37 -14.73
C MET A 192 -4.76 8.79 -13.57
N ARG A 193 -3.44 8.88 -13.81
CA ARG A 193 -2.52 9.42 -12.82
C ARG A 193 -2.73 10.93 -12.68
N ILE A 194 -3.11 11.37 -11.48
CA ILE A 194 -3.35 12.79 -11.20
C ILE A 194 -2.15 13.46 -10.53
N LYS A 195 -1.37 12.72 -9.73
CA LYS A 195 -0.14 13.23 -9.09
C LYS A 195 0.93 12.15 -9.01
N GLU A 196 2.18 12.62 -8.99
CA GLU A 196 3.37 11.79 -8.84
C GLU A 196 4.43 12.57 -8.05
N GLN A 197 5.11 11.88 -7.14
CA GLN A 197 6.29 12.41 -6.49
C GLN A 197 7.27 11.28 -6.19
N ARG A 198 8.53 11.48 -6.59
CA ARG A 198 9.61 10.52 -6.37
C ARG A 198 10.31 10.77 -5.04
N HIS A 199 10.70 9.69 -4.37
CA HIS A 199 11.42 9.67 -3.10
C HIS A 199 12.65 8.75 -3.21
N VAL A 200 13.51 8.79 -2.19
CA VAL A 200 14.70 7.91 -2.09
C VAL A 200 15.56 7.98 -3.37
N GLY A 201 15.81 9.20 -3.84
CA GLY A 201 16.62 9.43 -5.05
C GLY A 201 16.01 8.86 -6.35
N GLY A 202 14.69 8.69 -6.42
CA GLY A 202 13.98 8.21 -7.62
C GLY A 202 13.44 6.78 -7.51
N MET A 203 13.87 6.03 -6.49
CA MET A 203 13.61 4.60 -6.37
C MET A 203 12.23 4.24 -5.80
N VAL A 204 11.56 5.21 -5.17
CA VAL A 204 10.19 5.06 -4.66
C VAL A 204 9.32 6.14 -5.31
N SER A 205 8.14 5.78 -5.77
CA SER A 205 7.14 6.73 -6.25
C SER A 205 5.92 6.73 -5.35
N ALA A 206 5.48 7.92 -4.94
CA ALA A 206 4.20 8.15 -4.30
C ALA A 206 3.27 8.80 -5.33
N GLU A 207 2.18 8.13 -5.67
CA GLU A 207 1.28 8.50 -6.77
C GLU A 207 -0.17 8.47 -6.34
N VAL A 208 -0.98 9.27 -7.01
CA VAL A 208 -2.43 9.25 -6.87
C VAL A 208 -3.02 9.01 -8.25
N TRP A 209 -3.91 8.03 -8.32
CA TRP A 209 -4.62 7.61 -9.52
C TRP A 209 -6.12 7.81 -9.30
N ARG A 210 -6.84 8.12 -10.37
CA ARG A 210 -8.29 8.27 -10.37
C ARG A 210 -8.91 7.18 -11.26
N GLY A 211 -9.91 6.50 -10.72
CA GLY A 211 -10.74 5.53 -11.45
C GLY A 211 -11.81 6.19 -12.32
#